data_AF-A0A971SMU2-F1
#
_entry.id   AF-A0A971SMU2-F1
#
_cell.length_a   1.000
_cell.length_b   1.000
_cell.length_c   1.000
_cell.angle_alpha   90.00
_cell.angle_beta   90.00
_cell.angle_gamma   90.00
#
_symmetry.space_group_name_H-M   'P 1'
#
loop_
_entity.id
_entity.type
_entity.pdbx_description
1 polymer ?
#
loop_
_entity_poly.entity_id
_entity_poly.type
_entity_poly.pdbx_seq_one_letter_code
_entity_poly.pdbx_strand_id
1 'polypeptide(L)'
;SLLLLPVGKVDHLINVYHKYSNLDGVPLFTQFSKLDTNEDILQFAANYGQLIKGVKYDNCGQVFLEPLQLWKNEISLVKQALTIWSSLDAGEPVHQYLKPHVEKDKILFIISKDDNASRIVSLKAIQNESKAVTVKRGLAQFIDQKMLEYPATVAHATEERKVRGKGTVKIPYRSFIRPTSLISAIWLQISQSFFKDAEKDIIARRCFLTGDFFAESAMRQRNAEPFRGQFYSIRGMRNFQRQKNRRIEAAAEGKEVKPDRKGVMQFLVDFDAIGEPVAEIVKAQKKTHPQK
;
A
#
# COMPACT_ATOMS: atom_id res chain seq x y z
N SER A 1 28.89 -8.98 -3.82
CA SER A 1 27.49 -8.63 -3.47
C SER A 1 27.49 -7.23 -2.87
N LEU A 2 26.58 -6.34 -3.31
CA LEU A 2 26.46 -5.02 -2.69
C LEU A 2 25.71 -5.19 -1.37
N LEU A 3 26.36 -4.82 -0.27
CA LEU A 3 25.82 -4.93 1.09
C LEU A 3 25.25 -3.57 1.50
N LEU A 4 23.98 -3.55 1.88
CA LEU A 4 23.31 -2.34 2.34
C LEU A 4 23.64 -2.11 3.81
N LEU A 5 24.19 -0.94 4.10
CA LEU A 5 24.30 -0.42 5.46
C LEU A 5 23.14 0.58 5.61
N PRO A 6 21.97 0.17 6.15
CA PRO A 6 20.87 1.08 6.38
C PRO A 6 21.23 1.99 7.57
N VAL A 7 22.08 2.99 7.32
CA VAL A 7 22.28 4.11 8.23
C VAL A 7 21.03 4.97 8.08
N GLY A 8 20.07 4.76 8.98
CA GLY A 8 19.04 5.76 9.19
C GLY A 8 19.67 7.04 9.70
N LYS A 9 18.88 8.10 9.84
CA LYS A 9 19.34 9.26 10.60
C LYS A 9 19.68 8.79 12.03
N VAL A 10 20.95 8.96 12.43
CA VAL A 10 21.61 8.39 13.62
C VAL A 10 20.83 8.62 14.93
N ASP A 11 19.96 9.63 14.96
CA ASP A 11 19.22 10.08 16.15
C ASP A 11 17.70 9.83 16.13
N HIS A 12 17.18 9.04 15.19
CA HIS A 12 15.74 8.84 15.05
C HIS A 12 15.36 7.36 15.05
N LEU A 13 14.83 6.88 16.18
CA LEU A 13 13.92 5.74 16.16
C LEU A 13 12.70 6.16 15.34
N ILE A 14 12.71 5.84 14.05
CA ILE A 14 11.62 6.15 13.13
C ILE A 14 10.44 5.28 13.55
N ASN A 15 9.44 5.88 14.20
CA ASN A 15 8.10 5.30 14.21
C ASN A 15 7.56 5.42 12.77
N VAL A 16 7.82 4.37 11.99
CA VAL A 16 7.43 4.20 10.58
C VAL A 16 5.93 4.44 10.36
N TYR A 17 5.13 4.36 11.42
CA TYR A 17 3.67 4.51 11.36
C TYR A 17 3.18 5.93 11.66
N HIS A 18 3.88 6.75 12.46
CA HIS A 18 3.32 8.01 12.98
C HIS A 18 3.91 9.30 12.40
N LYS A 19 5.18 9.33 11.99
CA LYS A 19 5.86 10.60 11.67
C LYS A 19 6.24 10.78 10.20
N TYR A 20 6.02 9.76 9.36
CA TYR A 20 6.53 9.73 7.98
C TYR A 20 5.51 9.29 6.92
N SER A 21 4.20 9.37 7.22
CA SER A 21 3.18 9.50 6.18
C SER A 21 3.22 10.86 5.45
N ASN A 22 4.36 11.58 5.55
CA ASN A 22 4.68 12.90 5.02
C ASN A 22 4.65 12.99 3.47
N LEU A 23 4.33 11.90 2.78
CA LEU A 23 4.05 11.86 1.34
C LEU A 23 2.55 11.69 1.11
N ASP A 24 1.73 12.65 1.57
CA ASP A 24 0.28 12.64 1.36
C ASP A 24 -0.43 11.32 1.75
N GLY A 25 0.04 10.64 2.80
CA GLY A 25 -0.53 9.37 3.25
C GLY A 25 -0.13 8.15 2.42
N VAL A 26 0.93 8.19 1.62
CA VAL A 26 1.43 7.00 0.89
C VAL A 26 2.13 6.01 1.86
N PRO A 27 1.65 4.75 1.97
CA PRO A 27 2.23 3.74 2.85
C PRO A 27 3.65 3.35 2.46
N LEU A 28 4.44 2.88 3.44
CA LEU A 28 5.82 2.47 3.23
C LEU A 28 5.92 1.35 2.19
N PHE A 29 5.02 0.35 2.26
CA PHE A 29 5.02 -0.75 1.30
C PHE A 29 4.74 -0.30 -0.14
N THR A 30 3.98 0.78 -0.34
CA THR A 30 3.69 1.34 -1.67
C THR A 30 4.89 2.09 -2.24
N GLN A 31 5.65 2.75 -1.37
CA GLN A 31 6.91 3.38 -1.78
C GLN A 31 7.95 2.31 -2.11
N PHE A 32 8.05 1.28 -1.26
CA PHE A 32 8.94 0.15 -1.46
C PHE A 32 8.65 -0.63 -2.75
N SER A 33 7.37 -0.84 -3.06
CA SER A 33 6.95 -1.52 -4.29
C SER A 33 7.20 -0.71 -5.56
N LYS A 34 7.66 0.54 -5.47
CA LYS A 34 7.98 1.41 -6.62
C LYS A 34 9.48 1.56 -6.87
N LEU A 35 10.31 0.90 -6.07
CA LEU A 35 11.75 0.89 -6.25
C LEU A 35 12.10 -0.04 -7.43
N ASP A 36 12.83 0.49 -8.41
CA ASP A 36 13.16 -0.24 -9.64
C ASP A 36 14.67 -0.36 -9.87
N THR A 37 15.44 0.66 -9.49
CA THR A 37 16.90 0.68 -9.67
C THR A 37 17.66 0.37 -8.38
N ASN A 38 18.95 0.04 -8.49
CA ASN A 38 19.82 -0.16 -7.31
C ASN A 38 19.91 1.14 -6.50
N GLU A 39 20.00 2.26 -7.20
CA GLU A 39 20.09 3.61 -6.65
C GLU A 39 18.83 3.98 -5.86
N ASP A 40 17.64 3.64 -6.38
CA ASP A 40 16.38 3.84 -5.65
C ASP A 40 16.37 3.05 -4.34
N ILE A 41 16.82 1.79 -4.39
CA ILE A 41 16.88 0.91 -3.22
C ILE A 41 17.85 1.46 -2.18
N LEU A 42 19.03 1.90 -2.62
CA LEU A 42 20.04 2.51 -1.76
C LEU A 42 19.52 3.80 -1.11
N GLN A 43 18.88 4.66 -1.88
CA GLN A 43 18.31 5.91 -1.38
C GLN A 43 17.19 5.65 -0.39
N PHE A 44 16.33 4.66 -0.66
CA PHE A 44 15.27 4.26 0.27
C PHE A 44 15.85 3.72 1.57
N ALA A 45 16.86 2.84 1.51
CA ALA A 45 17.54 2.30 2.68
C ALA A 45 18.22 3.39 3.51
N ALA A 46 18.85 4.39 2.87
CA ALA A 46 19.46 5.54 3.53
C ALA A 46 18.40 6.47 4.18
N ASN A 47 17.25 6.64 3.53
CA ASN A 47 16.16 7.47 4.06
C ASN A 47 15.50 6.86 5.31
N TYR A 48 15.33 5.53 5.30
CA TYR A 48 14.51 4.80 6.28
C TYR A 48 15.33 3.88 7.21
N GLY A 49 16.66 3.95 7.17
CA GLY A 49 17.53 3.00 7.85
C GLY A 49 17.35 2.92 9.36
N GLN A 50 18.04 1.94 9.97
CA GLN A 50 17.95 1.47 11.36
C GLN A 50 16.70 1.91 12.17
N LEU A 51 15.66 1.06 12.14
CA LEU A 51 14.46 1.21 12.97
C LEU A 51 14.71 0.91 14.47
N ILE A 52 15.89 0.39 14.80
CA ILE A 52 16.36 0.17 16.17
C ILE A 52 17.63 1.00 16.36
N LYS A 53 17.71 1.73 17.48
CA LYS A 53 18.86 2.56 17.83
C LYS A 53 20.10 1.68 18.00
N GLY A 54 21.15 1.97 17.25
CA GLY A 54 22.43 1.26 17.35
C GLY A 54 22.67 0.34 16.16
N VAL A 55 23.90 0.38 15.65
CA VAL A 55 24.41 -0.59 14.69
C VAL A 55 24.25 -1.98 15.30
N LYS A 56 23.39 -2.81 14.71
CA LYS A 56 23.27 -4.20 15.12
C LYS A 56 24.56 -4.89 14.71
N TYR A 57 25.36 -5.25 15.70
CA TYR A 57 26.41 -6.21 15.52
C TYR A 57 25.78 -7.61 15.51
N ASP A 58 26.22 -8.49 14.63
CA ASP A 58 25.92 -9.91 14.74
C ASP A 58 26.56 -10.48 16.04
N ASN A 59 26.29 -11.76 16.33
CA ASN A 59 26.86 -12.44 17.50
C ASN A 59 28.40 -12.49 17.48
N CYS A 60 29.04 -12.09 16.38
CA CYS A 60 30.48 -12.05 16.16
C CYS A 60 31.05 -10.62 16.18
N GLY A 61 30.24 -9.59 16.46
CA GLY A 61 30.71 -8.20 16.50
C GLY A 61 30.80 -7.52 15.13
N GLN A 62 30.16 -8.05 14.08
CA GLN A 62 30.15 -7.47 12.73
C GLN A 62 28.86 -6.70 12.45
N VAL A 63 28.94 -5.58 11.74
CA VAL A 63 27.76 -4.80 11.34
C VAL A 63 26.82 -5.67 10.50
N PHE A 64 25.55 -5.79 10.90
CA PHE A 64 24.53 -6.47 10.12
C PHE A 64 24.23 -5.67 8.85
N LEU A 65 24.54 -6.25 7.70
CA LEU A 65 24.33 -5.67 6.39
C LEU A 65 23.36 -6.53 5.59
N GLU A 66 22.26 -5.94 5.12
CA GLU A 66 21.29 -6.67 4.29
C GLU A 66 21.78 -6.68 2.82
N PRO A 67 21.84 -7.84 2.14
CA PRO A 67 22.25 -7.87 0.75
C PRO A 67 21.25 -7.13 -0.14
N LEU A 68 21.73 -6.36 -1.13
CA LEU A 68 20.85 -5.70 -2.11
C LEU A 68 19.91 -6.70 -2.81
N GLN A 69 20.38 -7.92 -3.05
CA GLN A 69 19.57 -8.97 -3.68
C GLN A 69 18.38 -9.40 -2.81
N LEU A 70 18.55 -9.41 -1.48
CA LEU A 70 17.45 -9.67 -0.54
C LEU A 70 16.32 -8.66 -0.77
N TRP A 71 16.68 -7.38 -0.85
CA TRP A 71 15.73 -6.29 -1.06
C TRP A 71 15.03 -6.38 -2.41
N LYS A 72 15.76 -6.66 -3.49
CA LYS A 72 15.17 -6.89 -4.82
C LYS A 72 14.14 -8.01 -4.80
N ASN A 73 14.46 -9.12 -4.12
CA ASN A 73 13.55 -10.24 -3.98
C ASN A 73 12.29 -9.82 -3.20
N GLU A 74 12.45 -9.13 -2.07
CA GLU A 74 11.32 -8.65 -1.27
C GLU A 74 10.47 -7.60 -2.00
N ILE A 75 11.07 -6.68 -2.77
CA ILE A 75 10.33 -5.73 -3.62
C ILE A 75 9.45 -6.47 -4.62
N SER A 76 9.99 -7.51 -5.26
CA SER A 76 9.22 -8.36 -6.17
C SER A 76 8.05 -9.05 -5.47
N LEU A 77 8.27 -9.61 -4.28
CA LEU A 77 7.21 -10.28 -3.51
C LEU A 77 6.14 -9.30 -3.04
N VAL A 78 6.52 -8.12 -2.56
CA VAL A 78 5.59 -7.05 -2.20
C VAL A 78 4.76 -6.62 -3.41
N LYS A 79 5.39 -6.37 -4.57
CA LYS A 79 4.67 -6.05 -5.82
C LYS A 79 3.60 -7.10 -6.13
N GLN A 80 3.96 -8.38 -6.06
CA GLN A 80 3.02 -9.47 -6.35
C GLN A 80 1.90 -9.60 -5.31
N ALA A 81 2.22 -9.48 -4.02
CA ALA A 81 1.22 -9.48 -2.95
C ALA A 81 0.18 -8.36 -3.15
N LEU A 82 0.65 -7.15 -3.49
CA LEU A 82 -0.22 -6.00 -3.77
C LEU A 82 -1.06 -6.18 -5.03
N THR A 83 -0.53 -6.83 -6.07
CA THR A 83 -1.30 -7.17 -7.28
C THR A 83 -2.41 -8.16 -6.95
N ILE A 84 -2.10 -9.25 -6.22
CA ILE A 84 -3.09 -10.26 -5.82
C ILE A 84 -4.17 -9.61 -4.93
N TRP A 85 -3.75 -8.81 -3.95
CA TRP A 85 -4.69 -8.07 -3.11
C TRP A 85 -5.55 -7.11 -3.95
N SER A 86 -4.97 -6.40 -4.91
CA SER A 86 -5.72 -5.53 -5.81
C SER A 86 -6.79 -6.28 -6.60
N SER A 87 -6.45 -7.45 -7.15
CA SER A 87 -7.41 -8.29 -7.87
C SER A 87 -8.55 -8.80 -6.95
N LEU A 88 -8.23 -9.14 -5.70
CA LEU A 88 -9.25 -9.51 -4.70
C LEU A 88 -10.20 -8.35 -4.40
N ASP A 89 -9.66 -7.15 -4.15
CA ASP A 89 -10.46 -5.95 -3.85
C ASP A 89 -11.32 -5.51 -5.05
N ALA A 90 -10.83 -5.73 -6.28
CA ALA A 90 -11.53 -5.38 -7.52
C ALA A 90 -12.52 -6.45 -8.01
N GLY A 91 -12.52 -7.64 -7.40
CA GLY A 91 -13.34 -8.77 -7.87
C GLY A 91 -12.88 -9.35 -9.20
N GLU A 92 -11.60 -9.17 -9.55
CA GLU A 92 -11.00 -9.70 -10.78
C GLU A 92 -10.79 -11.22 -10.71
N PRO A 93 -10.60 -11.91 -11.85
CA PRO A 93 -10.31 -13.34 -11.86
C PRO A 93 -9.01 -13.70 -11.11
N VAL A 94 -9.12 -14.47 -10.02
CA VAL A 94 -7.97 -14.86 -9.17
C VAL A 94 -7.52 -16.32 -9.31
N HIS A 95 -8.18 -17.09 -10.18
CA HIS A 95 -7.90 -18.53 -10.34
C HIS A 95 -6.47 -18.83 -10.80
N GLN A 96 -5.82 -17.88 -11.47
CA GLN A 96 -4.44 -18.00 -11.95
C GLN A 96 -3.40 -18.14 -10.83
N TYR A 97 -3.76 -17.75 -9.60
CA TYR A 97 -2.88 -17.86 -8.42
C TYR A 97 -2.99 -19.22 -7.72
N LEU A 98 -3.81 -20.14 -8.24
CA LEU A 98 -4.04 -21.45 -7.66
C LEU A 98 -3.62 -22.56 -8.62
N LYS A 99 -2.92 -23.57 -8.12
CA LYS A 99 -2.68 -24.84 -8.82
C LYS A 99 -3.14 -26.01 -7.97
N PRO A 100 -3.68 -27.09 -8.57
CA PRO A 100 -3.88 -28.34 -7.86
C PRO A 100 -2.55 -28.86 -7.30
N HIS A 101 -2.58 -29.44 -6.10
CA HIS A 101 -1.44 -30.19 -5.57
C HIS A 101 -1.54 -31.67 -5.97
N VAL A 102 -0.42 -32.40 -5.92
CA VAL A 102 -0.39 -33.86 -6.17
C VAL A 102 -1.27 -34.60 -5.17
N GLU A 103 -1.28 -34.13 -3.93
CA GLU A 103 -2.22 -34.57 -2.89
C GLU A 103 -3.59 -33.90 -3.08
N LYS A 104 -4.64 -34.70 -3.28
CA LYS A 104 -6.00 -34.22 -3.64
C LYS A 104 -6.67 -33.34 -2.58
N ASP A 105 -6.19 -33.38 -1.35
CA ASP A 105 -6.67 -32.58 -0.22
C ASP A 105 -5.91 -31.25 -0.08
N LYS A 106 -5.03 -30.91 -1.03
CA LYS A 106 -4.23 -29.67 -1.01
C LYS A 106 -4.37 -28.87 -2.30
N ILE A 107 -4.23 -27.56 -2.16
CA ILE A 107 -4.18 -26.57 -3.24
C ILE A 107 -2.93 -25.73 -3.03
N LEU A 108 -2.18 -25.47 -4.09
CA LEU A 108 -1.04 -24.56 -4.06
C LEU A 108 -1.49 -23.14 -4.38
N PHE A 109 -1.23 -22.21 -3.48
CA PHE A 109 -1.28 -20.78 -3.75
C PHE A 109 0.10 -20.31 -4.21
N ILE A 110 0.15 -19.56 -5.31
CA ILE A 110 1.38 -19.15 -5.98
C ILE A 110 1.43 -17.62 -6.00
N ILE A 111 2.39 -17.04 -5.30
CA ILE A 111 2.57 -15.58 -5.29
C ILE A 111 3.28 -15.08 -6.54
N SER A 112 4.18 -15.87 -7.11
CA SER A 112 4.93 -15.51 -8.30
C SER A 112 5.22 -16.76 -9.14
N LYS A 113 5.27 -16.58 -10.47
CA LYS A 113 5.41 -17.67 -11.44
C LYS A 113 6.81 -18.32 -11.45
N ASP A 114 7.79 -17.72 -10.81
CA ASP A 114 9.12 -18.34 -10.68
C ASP A 114 9.06 -19.45 -9.62
N ASP A 115 9.49 -20.66 -9.98
CA ASP A 115 9.41 -21.92 -9.21
C ASP A 115 10.32 -21.97 -7.96
N ASN A 116 10.34 -20.90 -7.16
CA ASN A 116 11.05 -20.89 -5.90
C ASN A 116 10.10 -21.27 -4.75
N ALA A 117 10.48 -22.22 -3.90
CA ALA A 117 9.61 -22.75 -2.83
C ALA A 117 9.11 -21.65 -1.86
N SER A 118 9.90 -20.59 -1.66
CA SER A 118 9.51 -19.40 -0.86
C SER A 118 8.38 -18.56 -1.45
N ARG A 119 7.82 -18.97 -2.60
CA ARG A 119 6.77 -18.28 -3.37
C ARG A 119 5.49 -19.11 -3.48
N ILE A 120 5.43 -20.24 -2.77
CA ILE A 120 4.32 -21.18 -2.83
C ILE A 120 3.85 -21.46 -1.41
N VAL A 121 2.54 -21.36 -1.19
CA VAL A 121 1.87 -21.76 0.05
C VAL A 121 1.00 -22.96 -0.22
N SER A 122 1.22 -24.04 0.52
CA SER A 122 0.36 -25.22 0.46
C SER A 122 -0.83 -25.05 1.40
N LEU A 123 -2.03 -25.10 0.85
CA LEU A 123 -3.29 -24.91 1.55
C LEU A 123 -4.06 -26.22 1.61
N LYS A 124 -4.65 -26.55 2.75
CA LYS A 124 -5.71 -27.57 2.81
C LYS A 124 -6.87 -27.14 1.91
N ALA A 125 -7.37 -28.04 1.07
CA ALA A 125 -8.56 -27.85 0.27
C ALA A 125 -9.80 -27.87 1.18
N ILE A 126 -10.69 -26.90 1.00
CA ILE A 126 -11.96 -26.80 1.74
C ILE A 126 -13.10 -26.96 0.75
N GLN A 127 -14.01 -27.88 1.03
CA GLN A 127 -15.16 -28.15 0.17
C GLN A 127 -16.05 -26.92 0.08
N ASN A 128 -16.51 -26.60 -1.14
CA ASN A 128 -17.37 -25.45 -1.46
C ASN A 128 -16.75 -24.05 -1.15
N GLU A 129 -15.45 -23.96 -0.84
CA GLU A 129 -14.76 -22.67 -0.70
C GLU A 129 -14.63 -22.00 -2.08
N SER A 130 -14.98 -20.71 -2.17
CA SER A 130 -14.80 -19.99 -3.43
C SER A 130 -13.31 -19.73 -3.69
N LYS A 131 -12.91 -19.69 -4.96
CA LYS A 131 -11.51 -19.43 -5.34
C LYS A 131 -10.97 -18.13 -4.73
N ALA A 132 -11.82 -17.10 -4.61
CA ALA A 132 -11.45 -15.83 -3.98
C ALA A 132 -11.12 -15.99 -2.49
N VAL A 133 -11.90 -16.79 -1.76
CA VAL A 133 -11.63 -17.09 -0.35
C VAL A 133 -10.36 -17.92 -0.21
N THR A 134 -10.14 -18.92 -1.08
CA THR A 134 -8.90 -19.72 -1.10
C THR A 134 -7.67 -18.85 -1.35
N VAL A 135 -7.72 -17.93 -2.33
CA VAL A 135 -6.61 -16.99 -2.60
C VAL A 135 -6.39 -16.03 -1.43
N LYS A 136 -7.46 -15.52 -0.80
CA LYS A 136 -7.35 -14.67 0.39
C LYS A 136 -6.64 -15.40 1.53
N ARG A 137 -6.96 -16.68 1.76
CA ARG A 137 -6.30 -17.54 2.76
C ARG A 137 -4.84 -17.83 2.39
N GLY A 138 -4.55 -18.06 1.11
CA GLY A 138 -3.19 -18.19 0.59
C GLY A 138 -2.34 -16.96 0.87
N LEU A 139 -2.87 -15.77 0.58
CA LEU A 139 -2.18 -14.52 0.85
C LEU A 139 -2.00 -14.27 2.36
N ALA A 140 -3.00 -14.61 3.19
CA ALA A 140 -2.89 -14.53 4.65
C ALA A 140 -1.75 -15.42 5.17
N GLN A 141 -1.71 -16.69 4.79
CA GLN A 141 -0.64 -17.61 5.20
C GLN A 141 0.74 -17.19 4.65
N PHE A 142 0.79 -16.62 3.46
CA PHE A 142 2.03 -16.06 2.93
C PHE A 142 2.53 -14.87 3.77
N ILE A 143 1.62 -13.97 4.18
CA ILE A 143 1.94 -12.87 5.09
C ILE A 143 2.45 -13.43 6.43
N ASP A 144 1.82 -14.49 6.97
CA ASP A 144 2.27 -15.14 8.20
C ASP A 144 3.70 -15.70 8.06
N GLN A 145 4.01 -16.38 6.95
CA GLN A 145 5.38 -16.83 6.64
C GLN A 145 6.37 -15.66 6.63
N LYS A 146 6.00 -14.52 6.02
CA LYS A 146 6.84 -13.33 6.01
C LYS A 146 7.01 -12.69 7.39
N MET A 147 5.98 -12.72 8.21
CA MET A 147 6.07 -12.24 9.60
C MET A 147 6.92 -13.17 10.48
N LEU A 148 7.02 -14.45 10.16
CA LEU A 148 7.95 -15.39 10.81
C LEU A 148 9.40 -15.18 10.35
N GLU A 149 9.62 -14.96 9.05
CA GLU A 149 10.94 -14.65 8.49
C GLU A 149 11.50 -13.31 9.03
N TYR A 150 10.64 -12.31 9.19
CA TYR A 150 11.00 -10.96 9.61
C TYR A 150 10.21 -10.53 10.87
N PRO A 151 10.53 -11.13 12.04
CA PRO A 151 9.71 -10.97 13.24
C PRO A 151 9.66 -9.54 13.72
N ALA A 152 8.50 -9.14 14.23
CA ALA A 152 8.31 -7.93 14.99
C ALA A 152 8.20 -8.25 16.49
N THR A 153 8.53 -7.28 17.34
CA THR A 153 8.59 -7.46 18.80
C THR A 153 7.53 -6.61 19.49
N VAL A 154 6.99 -7.07 20.62
CA VAL A 154 6.13 -6.22 21.44
C VAL A 154 6.97 -5.17 22.15
N ALA A 155 6.54 -3.92 22.10
CA ALA A 155 7.14 -2.79 22.81
C ALA A 155 6.08 -2.01 23.56
N HIS A 156 6.52 -1.25 24.58
CA HIS A 156 5.67 -0.43 25.43
C HIS A 156 6.21 0.99 25.44
N ALA A 157 5.36 1.98 25.19
CA ALA A 157 5.75 3.38 25.28
C ALA A 157 4.56 4.27 25.64
N THR A 158 4.86 5.40 26.28
CA THR A 158 3.91 6.49 26.45
C THR A 158 3.81 7.25 25.12
N GLU A 159 2.59 7.46 24.63
CA GLU A 159 2.34 8.17 23.37
C GLU A 159 1.77 9.56 23.65
N GLU A 160 2.33 10.59 23.00
CA GLU A 160 1.73 11.92 22.98
C GLU A 160 0.96 12.10 21.67
N ARG A 161 -0.37 12.16 21.74
CA ARG A 161 -1.23 12.33 20.56
C ARG A 161 -1.89 13.70 20.56
N LYS A 162 -1.73 14.45 19.47
CA LYS A 162 -2.54 15.67 19.24
C LYS A 162 -3.95 15.27 18.85
N VAL A 163 -4.91 15.54 19.73
CA VAL A 163 -6.33 15.32 19.46
C VAL A 163 -6.95 16.62 19.01
N ARG A 164 -7.63 16.60 17.86
CA ARG A 164 -8.29 17.79 17.30
C ARG A 164 -9.29 18.35 18.32
N GLY A 165 -9.09 19.60 18.74
CA GLY A 165 -9.95 20.31 19.69
C GLY A 165 -9.70 20.00 21.18
N LYS A 166 -8.74 19.13 21.54
CA LYS A 166 -8.44 18.77 22.96
C LYS A 166 -6.97 18.90 23.35
N GLY A 167 -6.13 19.49 22.49
CA GLY A 167 -4.69 19.63 22.76
C GLY A 167 -3.91 18.31 22.62
N THR A 168 -2.69 18.27 23.15
CA THR A 168 -1.87 17.06 23.21
C THR A 168 -2.28 16.22 24.41
N VAL A 169 -2.73 14.99 24.18
CA VAL A 169 -3.09 14.03 25.23
C VAL A 169 -1.94 13.04 25.41
N LYS A 170 -1.50 12.84 26.65
CA LYS A 170 -0.57 11.77 27.03
C LYS A 170 -1.34 10.49 27.28
N ILE A 171 -1.09 9.47 26.46
CA ILE A 171 -1.65 8.13 26.63
C ILE A 171 -0.67 7.33 27.50
N PRO A 172 -1.02 6.98 28.75
CA PRO A 172 -0.13 6.22 29.61
C PRO A 172 0.03 4.80 29.04
N TYR A 173 1.28 4.46 28.72
CA TYR A 173 1.76 3.13 28.29
C TYR A 173 0.84 2.32 27.38
N ARG A 174 1.14 2.32 26.08
CA ARG A 174 0.50 1.45 25.10
C ARG A 174 1.45 0.34 24.66
N SER A 175 0.94 -0.89 24.56
CA SER A 175 1.62 -1.97 23.85
C SER A 175 1.45 -1.79 22.35
N PHE A 176 2.54 -1.89 21.60
CA PHE A 176 2.53 -1.86 20.14
C PHE A 176 3.52 -2.88 19.57
N ILE A 177 3.26 -3.29 18.34
CA ILE A 177 4.18 -4.15 17.59
C ILE A 177 5.25 -3.25 16.97
N ARG A 178 6.51 -3.49 17.34
CA ARG A 178 7.69 -2.79 16.86
C ARG A 178 8.47 -3.66 15.87
N PRO A 179 8.58 -3.27 14.60
CA PRO A 179 9.35 -4.02 13.61
C PRO A 179 10.84 -4.02 13.96
N THR A 180 11.53 -5.11 13.62
CA THR A 180 12.97 -5.29 13.94
C THR A 180 13.92 -4.94 12.79
N SER A 181 13.35 -4.75 11.59
CA SER A 181 14.01 -4.33 10.35
C SER A 181 13.01 -3.56 9.47
N LEU A 182 13.49 -2.93 8.40
CA LEU A 182 12.60 -2.22 7.46
C LEU A 182 11.69 -3.19 6.70
N ILE A 183 12.20 -4.36 6.32
CA ILE A 183 11.41 -5.42 5.69
C ILE A 183 10.29 -5.88 6.64
N SER A 184 10.59 -6.06 7.93
CA SER A 184 9.58 -6.36 8.96
C SER A 184 8.51 -5.27 9.05
N ALA A 185 8.89 -3.99 8.98
CA ALA A 185 7.94 -2.87 9.00
C ALA A 185 7.00 -2.88 7.78
N ILE A 186 7.52 -3.20 6.60
CA ILE A 186 6.77 -3.30 5.36
C ILE A 186 5.72 -4.40 5.46
N TRP A 187 6.12 -5.62 5.82
CA TRP A 187 5.21 -6.76 5.95
C TRP A 187 4.20 -6.58 7.09
N LEU A 188 4.60 -5.98 8.21
CA LEU A 188 3.69 -5.63 9.29
C LEU A 188 2.64 -4.61 8.83
N GLN A 189 3.03 -3.58 8.06
CA GLN A 189 2.07 -2.61 7.52
C GLN A 189 1.10 -3.26 6.52
N ILE A 190 1.59 -4.17 5.68
CA ILE A 190 0.76 -4.94 4.74
C ILE A 190 -0.23 -5.79 5.54
N SER A 191 0.23 -6.57 6.52
CA SER A 191 -0.61 -7.40 7.38
C SER A 191 -1.72 -6.56 8.03
N GLN A 192 -1.32 -5.49 8.70
CA GLN A 192 -2.25 -4.59 9.38
C GLN A 192 -3.29 -3.96 8.45
N SER A 193 -2.85 -3.61 7.24
CA SER A 193 -3.73 -3.02 6.23
C SER A 193 -4.61 -4.07 5.55
N PHE A 194 -4.16 -5.31 5.40
CA PHE A 194 -4.92 -6.40 4.79
C PHE A 194 -6.04 -6.87 5.72
N PHE A 195 -5.73 -7.04 7.02
CA PHE A 195 -6.69 -7.49 8.04
C PHE A 195 -7.51 -6.37 8.68
N LYS A 196 -7.12 -5.10 8.48
CA LYS A 196 -7.79 -3.91 9.03
C LYS A 196 -7.79 -3.90 10.57
N ASP A 197 -6.70 -4.33 11.19
CA ASP A 197 -6.57 -4.52 12.64
C ASP A 197 -5.61 -3.50 13.32
N ALA A 198 -5.27 -2.40 12.62
CA ALA A 198 -4.48 -1.29 13.15
C ALA A 198 -5.28 0.01 13.25
N GLU A 199 -4.62 1.11 13.63
CA GLU A 199 -5.25 2.43 13.61
C GLU A 199 -5.51 2.92 12.17
N LYS A 200 -6.50 3.80 12.00
CA LYS A 200 -6.85 4.39 10.70
C LYS A 200 -5.69 5.13 10.01
N ASP A 201 -4.77 5.68 10.80
CA ASP A 201 -3.59 6.37 10.26
C ASP A 201 -2.54 5.40 9.71
N ILE A 202 -2.63 4.12 10.07
CA ILE A 202 -1.73 3.04 9.67
C ILE A 202 -2.34 2.21 8.54
N ILE A 203 -3.64 1.88 8.68
CA ILE A 203 -4.38 1.07 7.71
C ILE A 203 -4.36 1.76 6.36
N ALA A 204 -3.87 1.06 5.34
CA ALA A 204 -3.97 1.49 3.96
C ALA A 204 -5.20 0.90 3.26
N ARG A 205 -5.72 1.61 2.26
CA ARG A 205 -6.78 1.17 1.34
C ARG A 205 -6.37 1.42 -0.10
N ARG A 206 -6.80 0.55 -1.00
CA ARG A 206 -6.64 0.71 -2.44
C ARG A 206 -7.49 1.87 -2.94
N CYS A 207 -6.90 2.74 -3.74
CA CYS A 207 -7.58 3.79 -4.47
C CYS A 207 -8.13 3.23 -5.77
N PHE A 208 -9.45 3.20 -5.94
CA PHE A 208 -10.05 2.64 -7.16
C PHE A 208 -9.68 3.43 -8.43
N LEU A 209 -9.36 4.72 -8.29
CA LEU A 209 -8.95 5.57 -9.41
C LEU A 209 -7.58 5.19 -9.97
N THR A 210 -6.62 4.88 -9.09
CA THR A 210 -5.19 4.79 -9.46
C THR A 210 -4.60 3.40 -9.24
N GLY A 211 -5.28 2.51 -8.52
CA GLY A 211 -4.75 1.22 -8.10
C GLY A 211 -3.76 1.27 -6.92
N ASP A 212 -3.12 2.42 -6.71
CA ASP A 212 -2.22 2.67 -5.58
C ASP A 212 -2.92 2.58 -4.20
N PHE A 213 -2.16 2.28 -3.16
CA PHE A 213 -2.62 2.27 -1.76
C PHE A 213 -2.30 3.58 -1.04
N PHE A 214 -3.21 4.01 -0.18
CA PHE A 214 -3.06 5.21 0.67
C PHE A 214 -3.62 4.94 2.07
N ALA A 215 -3.07 5.60 3.08
CA ALA A 215 -3.58 5.58 4.45
C ALA A 215 -5.07 5.97 4.47
N GLU A 216 -5.88 5.26 5.25
CA GLU A 216 -7.33 5.46 5.31
C GLU A 216 -7.69 6.90 5.69
N SER A 217 -6.88 7.55 6.55
CA SER A 217 -7.06 8.96 6.90
C SER A 217 -6.92 9.94 5.73
N ALA A 218 -6.19 9.58 4.67
CA ALA A 218 -6.04 10.34 3.43
C ALA A 218 -7.08 9.98 2.35
N MET A 219 -8.01 9.06 2.66
CA MET A 219 -8.99 8.54 1.72
C MET A 219 -10.39 9.08 1.98
N ARG A 220 -11.23 8.95 0.96
CA ARG A 220 -12.67 9.15 1.03
C ARG A 220 -13.38 7.97 0.39
N GLN A 221 -14.52 7.62 0.95
CA GLN A 221 -15.40 6.63 0.35
C GLN A 221 -16.38 7.35 -0.60
N ARG A 222 -16.60 6.79 -1.78
CA ARG A 222 -17.52 7.34 -2.75
C ARG A 222 -18.96 6.95 -2.40
N ASN A 223 -19.87 7.93 -2.43
CA ASN A 223 -21.29 7.72 -2.14
C ASN A 223 -22.17 7.58 -3.40
N ALA A 224 -21.62 7.86 -4.58
CA ALA A 224 -22.34 7.85 -5.85
C ALA A 224 -21.93 6.65 -6.71
N GLU A 225 -22.89 6.12 -7.47
CA GLU A 225 -22.66 5.11 -8.51
C GLU A 225 -21.70 5.63 -9.61
N PRO A 226 -21.07 4.73 -10.40
CA PRO A 226 -21.09 3.25 -10.31
C PRO A 226 -20.12 2.67 -9.26
N PHE A 227 -19.30 3.51 -8.62
CA PHE A 227 -18.26 3.08 -7.68
C PHE A 227 -18.65 3.31 -6.22
N ARG A 228 -19.94 3.20 -5.88
CA ARG A 228 -20.43 3.42 -4.52
C ARG A 228 -19.74 2.47 -3.55
N GLY A 229 -19.30 2.99 -2.41
CA GLY A 229 -18.59 2.22 -1.39
C GLY A 229 -17.09 2.06 -1.65
N GLN A 230 -16.58 2.40 -2.84
CA GLN A 230 -15.14 2.31 -3.14
C GLN A 230 -14.37 3.52 -2.59
N PHE A 231 -13.11 3.29 -2.21
CA PHE A 231 -12.23 4.31 -1.64
C PHE A 231 -11.36 4.97 -2.71
N TYR A 232 -11.20 6.28 -2.61
CA TYR A 232 -10.30 7.06 -3.46
C TYR A 232 -9.45 8.02 -2.63
N SER A 233 -8.24 8.29 -3.09
CA SER A 233 -7.38 9.29 -2.47
C SER A 233 -7.83 10.69 -2.88
N ILE A 234 -7.84 11.62 -1.93
CA ILE A 234 -8.22 13.02 -2.20
C ILE A 234 -7.32 13.61 -3.30
N ARG A 235 -6.03 13.28 -3.25
CA ARG A 235 -5.04 13.66 -4.28
C ARG A 235 -5.35 13.03 -5.63
N GLY A 236 -5.67 11.74 -5.67
CA GLY A 236 -6.05 11.02 -6.89
C GLY A 236 -7.27 11.66 -7.56
N MET A 237 -8.32 11.94 -6.81
CA MET A 237 -9.53 12.61 -7.33
C MET A 237 -9.25 14.02 -7.86
N ARG A 238 -8.44 14.81 -7.14
CA ARG A 238 -8.05 16.15 -7.62
C ARG A 238 -7.30 16.08 -8.94
N ASN A 239 -6.37 15.13 -9.06
CA ASN A 239 -5.63 14.91 -10.30
C ASN A 239 -6.54 14.43 -11.43
N PHE A 240 -7.50 13.56 -11.12
CA PHE A 240 -8.47 13.02 -12.07
C PHE A 240 -9.32 14.15 -12.67
N GLN A 241 -9.94 14.97 -11.82
CA GLN A 241 -10.75 16.11 -12.27
C GLN A 241 -9.93 17.12 -13.08
N ARG A 242 -8.71 17.42 -12.65
CA ARG A 242 -7.83 18.33 -13.39
C ARG A 242 -7.48 17.81 -14.78
N GLN A 243 -7.21 16.51 -14.93
CA GLN A 243 -6.94 15.91 -16.24
C GLN A 243 -8.20 15.85 -17.10
N LYS A 244 -9.36 15.53 -16.52
CA LYS A 244 -10.67 15.58 -17.19
C LYS A 244 -10.94 16.97 -17.77
N ASN A 245 -10.84 18.02 -16.95
CA ASN A 245 -11.12 19.39 -17.37
C ASN A 245 -10.18 19.85 -18.49
N ARG A 246 -8.88 19.53 -18.40
CA ARG A 246 -7.92 19.84 -19.47
C ARG A 246 -8.26 19.16 -20.80
N ARG A 247 -8.81 17.94 -20.75
CA ARG A 247 -9.28 17.23 -21.97
C ARG A 247 -10.51 17.91 -22.56
N ILE A 248 -11.44 18.34 -21.73
CA ILE A 248 -12.63 19.10 -22.16
C ILE A 248 -12.22 20.44 -22.78
N GLU A 249 -11.33 21.19 -22.14
CA GLU A 249 -10.79 22.47 -22.64
C GLU A 249 -10.07 22.29 -23.98
N ALA A 250 -9.18 21.30 -24.09
CA ALA A 250 -8.47 21.03 -25.34
C ALA A 250 -9.41 20.61 -26.48
N ALA A 251 -10.42 19.78 -26.19
CA ALA A 251 -11.44 19.42 -27.18
C ALA A 251 -12.24 20.64 -27.66
N ALA A 252 -12.60 21.56 -26.75
CA ALA A 252 -13.27 22.81 -27.09
C ALA A 252 -12.40 23.74 -27.95
N GLU A 253 -11.07 23.71 -27.77
CA GLU A 253 -10.10 24.44 -28.58
C GLU A 253 -9.67 23.72 -29.87
N GLY A 254 -10.24 22.54 -30.17
CA GLY A 254 -9.84 21.72 -31.34
C GLY A 254 -8.42 21.16 -31.26
N LYS A 255 -7.84 21.08 -30.05
CA LYS A 255 -6.48 20.59 -29.80
C LYS A 255 -6.52 19.14 -29.31
N GLU A 256 -5.56 18.35 -29.78
CA GLU A 256 -5.38 16.97 -29.34
C GLU A 256 -4.61 16.91 -28.00
N VAL A 257 -5.13 16.16 -27.02
CA VAL A 257 -4.41 15.89 -25.77
C VAL A 257 -3.58 14.63 -25.92
N LYS A 258 -2.25 14.78 -25.85
CA LYS A 258 -1.33 13.64 -25.86
C LYS A 258 -1.61 12.71 -24.67
N PRO A 259 -1.91 11.41 -24.91
CA PRO A 259 -2.29 10.47 -23.85
C PRO A 259 -1.13 10.12 -22.90
N ASP A 260 0.11 10.05 -23.41
CA ASP A 260 1.23 9.43 -22.68
C ASP A 260 2.33 10.41 -22.31
N ARG A 261 2.00 11.41 -21.49
CA ARG A 261 3.02 12.35 -20.98
C ARG A 261 3.67 11.78 -19.71
N LYS A 262 4.98 11.52 -19.77
CA LYS A 262 5.79 11.06 -18.63
C LYS A 262 5.58 11.96 -17.40
N GLY A 263 5.33 11.35 -16.24
CA GLY A 263 5.08 12.04 -14.96
C GLY A 263 3.61 12.41 -14.69
N VAL A 264 2.70 12.13 -15.63
CA VAL A 264 1.26 12.28 -15.40
C VAL A 264 0.71 11.04 -14.70
N MET A 265 -0.16 11.25 -13.71
CA MET A 265 -0.81 10.18 -12.96
C MET A 265 -1.75 9.39 -13.88
N GLN A 266 -1.54 8.07 -13.93
CA GLN A 266 -2.38 7.13 -14.68
C GLN A 266 -3.61 6.76 -13.84
N PHE A 267 -4.74 6.55 -14.53
CA PHE A 267 -6.01 6.16 -13.92
C PHE A 267 -6.52 4.86 -14.52
N LEU A 268 -7.12 4.02 -13.68
CA LEU A 268 -7.77 2.76 -14.05
C LEU A 268 -9.22 2.94 -14.52
N VAL A 269 -9.75 4.15 -14.37
CA VAL A 269 -11.14 4.48 -14.62
C VAL A 269 -11.20 5.54 -15.70
N ASP A 270 -12.11 5.37 -16.65
CA ASP A 270 -12.35 6.34 -17.71
C ASP A 270 -12.87 7.66 -17.13
N PHE A 271 -12.47 8.77 -17.76
CA PHE A 271 -12.87 10.12 -17.30
C PHE A 271 -14.40 10.33 -17.31
N ASP A 272 -15.13 9.56 -18.11
CA ASP A 272 -16.59 9.64 -18.22
C ASP A 272 -17.31 8.74 -17.22
N ALA A 273 -16.63 7.73 -16.66
CA ALA A 273 -17.22 6.80 -15.69
C ALA A 273 -17.51 7.45 -14.33
N ILE A 274 -16.91 8.61 -14.06
CA ILE A 274 -17.23 9.43 -12.90
C ILE A 274 -18.00 10.66 -13.38
N GLY A 275 -19.28 10.70 -12.99
CA GLY A 275 -20.19 11.80 -13.28
C GLY A 275 -19.60 13.18 -12.89
N GLU A 276 -20.16 14.21 -13.53
CA GLU A 276 -19.65 15.58 -13.51
C GLU A 276 -19.26 16.09 -12.11
N PRO A 277 -18.24 16.98 -12.02
CA PRO A 277 -17.85 17.57 -10.76
C PRO A 277 -19.07 18.18 -10.05
N VAL A 278 -19.26 17.81 -8.79
CA VAL A 278 -20.29 18.32 -7.86
C VAL A 278 -20.24 19.87 -7.72
N ALA A 279 -19.31 20.55 -8.37
CA ALA A 279 -19.17 22.00 -8.39
C ALA A 279 -19.91 22.72 -9.56
N GLU A 280 -20.40 22.03 -10.60
CA GLU A 280 -21.01 22.71 -11.77
C GLU A 280 -22.55 22.64 -11.85
N ILE A 281 -23.20 21.72 -11.14
CA ILE A 281 -24.66 21.75 -10.99
C ILE A 281 -25.10 23.03 -10.22
N VAL A 282 -24.24 23.55 -9.33
CA VAL A 282 -24.50 24.80 -8.58
C VAL A 282 -24.34 26.06 -9.45
N LYS A 283 -23.57 26.00 -10.55
CA LYS A 283 -23.46 27.12 -11.51
C LYS A 283 -24.51 27.07 -12.61
N ALA A 284 -24.96 25.88 -13.02
CA ALA A 284 -26.06 25.72 -13.97
C ALA A 284 -27.42 26.11 -13.36
N GLN A 285 -27.67 25.83 -12.08
CA GLN A 285 -28.91 26.23 -11.40
C GLN A 285 -28.99 27.73 -11.07
N LYS A 286 -27.87 28.46 -11.04
CA LYS A 286 -27.86 29.93 -10.87
C LYS A 286 -28.15 30.71 -12.15
N LYS A 287 -28.20 30.05 -13.32
CA LYS A 287 -28.53 30.70 -14.61
C LYS A 287 -29.98 30.50 -15.06
N THR A 288 -30.80 29.75 -14.32
CA THR A 288 -32.18 29.41 -14.71
C THR A 288 -33.27 30.09 -13.89
N HIS A 289 -32.94 31.05 -13.03
CA HIS A 289 -33.93 31.97 -12.48
C HIS A 289 -33.80 33.36 -13.10
N PRO A 290 -34.68 33.75 -14.04
CA PRO A 290 -34.78 35.13 -14.46
C PRO A 290 -35.33 35.95 -13.30
N GLN A 291 -34.60 37.00 -12.91
CA GLN A 291 -35.17 38.06 -12.10
C GLN A 291 -36.34 38.68 -12.89
N LYS A 292 -37.53 38.68 -12.27
CA LYS A 292 -38.64 39.55 -12.68
C LYS A 292 -38.36 40.97 -12.20
#